data_AF-A0A433U9P5-F1
#
_entry.id   AF-A0A433U9P5-F1
#
_cell.length_a   1.000
_cell.length_b   1.000
_cell.length_c   1.000
_cell.angle_alpha   90.00
_cell.angle_beta   90.00
_cell.angle_gamma   90.00
#
_symmetry.space_group_name_H-M   'P 1'
#
loop_
_entity.id
_entity.type
_entity.pdbx_description
1 polymer ?
#
loop_
_entity_poly.entity_id
_entity_poly.type
_entity_poly.pdbx_seq_one_letter_code
_entity_poly.pdbx_strand_id
1 'polypeptide(L)'
;MRWLFGSRDPPDLPMFDHLDRQDLINQVNWTWYLLGSSTWQARYGHLQERPLPRKEYSEFYLAFENSFCKDYVTEKFFNLFNEVDTIPVVRGGFEYHKFFPAGIYIDAADFPSPESLGAYLRELATDEQRYVRLLKRKNRFTRAEQPVRIACELCKAAHLGEPRQVYGDLYRWLRAPGNCWRPTDL
;
A
#
# COMPACT_ATOMS: atom_id res chain seq x y z
N MET A 1 14.17 -3.04 7.62
CA MET A 1 13.00 -3.74 7.04
C MET A 1 12.58 -2.99 5.80
N ARG A 2 12.64 -3.61 4.62
CA ARG A 2 12.32 -2.95 3.34
C ARG A 2 10.85 -3.25 3.05
N TRP A 3 9.99 -2.25 3.23
CA TRP A 3 8.56 -2.37 2.93
C TRP A 3 8.36 -2.59 1.42
N LEU A 4 7.31 -3.33 1.03
CA LEU A 4 6.94 -3.52 -0.38
C LEU A 4 6.31 -2.25 -1.02
N PHE A 5 6.31 -1.13 -0.30
CA PHE A 5 5.74 0.15 -0.70
C PHE A 5 6.82 1.24 -0.81
N GLY A 6 6.62 2.16 -1.75
CA GLY A 6 7.29 3.46 -1.74
C GLY A 6 6.48 4.47 -0.92
N SER A 7 7.15 5.47 -0.34
CA SER A 7 6.46 6.60 0.30
C SER A 7 6.10 7.67 -0.75
N ARG A 8 4.90 8.24 -0.64
CA ARG A 8 4.40 9.43 -1.34
C ARG A 8 4.53 10.69 -0.49
N ASP A 9 4.89 10.55 0.78
CA ASP A 9 5.25 11.70 1.59
C ASP A 9 6.53 12.33 1.04
N PRO A 10 6.64 13.67 1.00
CA PRO A 10 7.89 14.31 0.64
C PRO A 10 9.00 13.76 1.55
N PRO A 11 10.20 13.47 1.03
CA PRO A 11 11.32 13.16 1.90
C PRO A 11 11.51 14.32 2.90
N ASP A 12 11.82 14.01 4.15
CA ASP A 12 12.18 15.00 5.17
C ASP A 12 13.43 15.76 4.70
N LEU A 13 13.22 16.81 3.90
CA LEU A 13 14.27 17.62 3.31
C LEU A 13 14.12 19.04 3.86
N PRO A 14 14.99 19.44 4.81
CA PRO A 14 15.11 20.83 5.29
C PRO A 14 15.26 21.85 4.15
N MET A 15 15.64 21.38 2.95
CA MET A 15 15.71 22.16 1.72
C MET A 15 14.39 22.82 1.31
N PHE A 16 13.23 22.31 1.74
CA PHE A 16 11.93 22.90 1.42
C PHE A 16 11.42 23.92 2.45
N ASP A 17 12.04 23.99 3.64
CA ASP A 17 11.61 24.89 4.73
C ASP A 17 11.97 26.36 4.45
N HIS A 18 12.80 26.62 3.43
CA HIS A 18 13.35 27.93 3.12
C HIS A 18 13.02 28.45 1.71
N LEU A 19 12.26 27.71 0.90
CA LEU A 19 11.94 28.14 -0.46
C LEU A 19 10.92 29.28 -0.44
N ASP A 20 11.26 30.42 -1.05
CA ASP A 20 10.35 31.53 -1.22
C ASP A 20 9.54 31.44 -2.53
N ARG A 21 8.62 32.39 -2.73
CA ARG A 21 7.75 32.44 -3.92
C ARG A 21 8.55 32.60 -5.23
N GLN A 22 9.74 33.20 -5.18
CA GLN A 22 10.58 33.46 -6.35
C GLN A 22 11.40 32.21 -6.73
N ASP A 23 11.88 31.45 -5.73
CA ASP A 23 12.59 30.18 -5.93
C ASP A 23 11.71 29.12 -6.61
N LEU A 24 10.41 29.10 -6.30
CA LEU A 24 9.46 28.13 -6.85
C LEU A 24 9.06 28.40 -8.31
N ILE A 25 9.06 29.65 -8.75
CA ILE A 25 8.71 30.03 -10.14
C ILE A 25 9.78 29.57 -11.14
N ASN A 26 11.03 29.38 -10.70
CA ASN A 26 12.11 28.85 -11.53
C ASN A 26 12.24 27.31 -11.46
N GLN A 27 11.51 26.64 -10.54
CA GLN A 27 11.59 25.20 -10.28
C GLN A 27 10.35 24.41 -10.74
N VAL A 28 9.38 25.07 -11.38
CA VAL A 28 8.03 24.55 -11.69
C VAL A 28 8.04 23.17 -12.38
N ASN A 29 9.06 22.85 -13.18
CA ASN A 29 9.18 21.54 -13.84
C ASN A 29 9.57 20.39 -12.88
N TRP A 30 10.38 20.67 -11.86
CA TRP A 30 10.85 19.67 -10.88
C TRP A 30 9.82 19.42 -9.79
N THR A 31 9.08 20.45 -9.38
CA THR A 31 8.03 20.35 -8.36
C THR A 31 6.86 19.48 -8.84
N TRP A 32 6.50 19.56 -10.12
CA TRP A 32 5.51 18.66 -10.74
C TRP A 32 5.97 17.19 -10.76
N TYR A 33 7.26 16.95 -11.05
CA TYR A 33 7.80 15.60 -11.12
C TYR A 33 7.91 14.94 -9.72
N LEU A 34 8.27 15.71 -8.70
CA LEU A 34 8.38 15.22 -7.32
C LEU A 34 7.04 15.11 -6.59
N LEU A 35 6.10 16.02 -6.86
CA LEU A 35 4.82 16.08 -6.14
C LEU A 35 3.64 15.53 -6.95
N GLY A 36 3.82 15.15 -8.22
CA GLY A 36 2.73 14.72 -9.12
C GLY A 36 1.85 13.62 -8.52
N SER A 37 2.46 12.64 -7.86
CA SER A 37 1.80 11.52 -7.16
C SER A 37 1.86 11.61 -5.63
N SER A 38 2.32 12.75 -5.08
CA SER A 38 2.41 12.96 -3.62
C SER A 38 1.04 13.19 -2.99
N THR A 39 0.92 12.89 -1.70
CA THR A 39 -0.19 13.33 -0.82
C THR A 39 -0.18 14.84 -0.57
N TRP A 40 0.89 15.53 -0.99
CA TRP A 40 1.10 16.96 -0.81
C TRP A 40 1.10 17.69 -2.16
N GLN A 41 0.81 18.99 -2.11
CA GLN A 41 0.92 19.92 -3.23
C GLN A 41 1.62 21.19 -2.77
N ALA A 42 2.47 21.75 -3.62
CA ALA A 42 3.02 23.08 -3.38
C ALA A 42 1.99 24.13 -3.83
N ARG A 43 1.57 25.01 -2.90
CA ARG A 43 0.70 26.15 -3.17
C ARG A 43 1.32 27.42 -2.60
N TYR A 44 1.59 28.39 -3.47
CA TYR A 44 2.06 29.74 -3.11
C TYR A 44 3.25 29.79 -2.14
N GLY A 45 4.24 28.89 -2.24
CA GLY A 45 5.35 28.88 -1.27
C GLY A 45 5.28 27.78 -0.23
N HIS A 46 4.15 27.08 -0.11
CA HIS A 46 3.91 26.18 1.02
C HIS A 46 3.50 24.78 0.57
N LEU A 47 3.99 23.76 1.27
CA LEU A 47 3.46 22.40 1.15
C LEU A 47 2.13 22.33 1.90
N GLN A 48 1.10 21.88 1.19
CA GLN A 48 -0.24 21.66 1.75
C GLN A 48 -0.69 20.24 1.42
N GLU A 49 -1.41 19.58 2.33
CA GLU A 49 -2.03 18.29 2.03
C GLU A 49 -3.02 18.44 0.87
N ARG A 50 -3.05 17.45 -0.02
CA ARG A 50 -4.08 17.39 -1.05
C ARG A 50 -5.44 17.10 -0.40
N PRO A 51 -6.50 17.84 -0.77
CA PRO A 51 -7.83 17.51 -0.31
C PRO A 51 -8.22 16.13 -0.87
N LEU A 52 -8.85 15.30 -0.02
CA LEU A 52 -9.43 14.04 -0.48
C LEU A 52 -10.61 14.33 -1.43
N PRO A 53 -10.89 13.46 -2.41
CA PRO A 53 -12.05 13.63 -3.27
C PRO A 53 -13.34 13.65 -2.47
N ARG A 54 -14.32 14.43 -2.95
CA ARG A 54 -15.68 14.43 -2.41
C ARG A 54 -16.33 13.08 -2.76
N LYS A 55 -16.49 12.22 -1.76
CA LYS A 55 -17.40 11.06 -1.54
C LYS A 55 -18.07 10.32 -2.73
N GLU A 56 -17.59 10.41 -3.97
CA GLU A 56 -18.16 9.78 -5.17
C GLU A 56 -17.45 8.46 -5.55
N TYR A 57 -16.73 7.84 -4.60
CA TYR A 57 -16.04 6.56 -4.79
C TYR A 57 -16.45 5.54 -3.71
N SER A 58 -16.30 4.24 -4.01
CA SER A 58 -16.58 3.17 -3.04
C SER A 58 -15.58 3.22 -1.87
N GLU A 59 -16.10 3.30 -0.64
CA GLU A 59 -15.28 3.46 0.59
C GLU A 59 -14.36 2.24 0.85
N PHE A 60 -14.82 1.05 0.47
CA PHE A 60 -14.12 -0.21 0.70
C PHE A 60 -14.02 -1.05 -0.57
N TYR A 61 -12.93 -1.80 -0.71
CA TYR A 61 -12.75 -2.81 -1.75
C TYR A 61 -12.33 -4.13 -1.10
N LEU A 62 -13.06 -5.21 -1.41
CA LEU A 62 -12.75 -6.56 -0.93
C LEU A 62 -11.59 -7.14 -1.76
N ALA A 63 -10.37 -6.97 -1.28
CA ALA A 63 -9.14 -7.51 -1.87
C ALA A 63 -8.87 -8.95 -1.37
N PHE A 64 -9.85 -9.84 -1.54
CA PHE A 64 -9.78 -11.22 -1.05
C PHE A 64 -9.00 -12.10 -2.02
N GLU A 65 -8.16 -12.97 -1.49
CA GLU A 65 -7.40 -13.92 -2.29
C GLU A 65 -8.17 -15.21 -2.57
N ASN A 66 -7.96 -15.74 -3.77
CA ASN A 66 -8.62 -16.97 -4.24
C ASN A 66 -8.17 -18.22 -3.45
N SER A 67 -7.03 -18.14 -2.75
CA SER A 67 -6.45 -19.22 -1.96
C SER A 67 -5.64 -18.61 -0.82
N PHE A 68 -5.68 -19.23 0.35
CA PHE A 68 -4.93 -18.73 1.50
C PHE A 68 -3.58 -19.42 1.49
N CYS A 69 -2.58 -18.70 1.01
CA CYS A 69 -1.22 -19.19 0.93
C CYS A 69 -0.28 -18.28 1.69
N LYS A 70 0.70 -18.89 2.35
CA LYS A 70 1.84 -18.18 2.91
C LYS A 70 2.54 -17.43 1.78
N ASP A 71 2.86 -16.17 2.01
CA ASP A 71 3.54 -15.28 1.05
C ASP A 71 2.75 -14.95 -0.24
N TYR A 72 1.43 -15.25 -0.29
CA TYR A 72 0.58 -14.93 -1.44
C TYR A 72 -0.27 -13.68 -1.22
N VAL A 73 0.15 -12.58 -1.84
CA VAL A 73 -0.59 -11.33 -1.94
C VAL A 73 -0.49 -10.82 -3.37
N THR A 74 -1.61 -10.44 -3.97
CA THR A 74 -1.71 -10.18 -5.41
C THR A 74 -2.02 -8.71 -5.73
N GLU A 75 -2.21 -8.44 -7.03
CA GLU A 75 -2.60 -7.13 -7.54
C GLU A 75 -3.87 -6.57 -6.90
N LYS A 76 -4.77 -7.42 -6.38
CA LYS A 76 -5.99 -6.98 -5.69
C LYS A 76 -5.69 -6.02 -4.55
N PHE A 77 -4.61 -6.27 -3.80
CA PHE A 77 -4.15 -5.39 -2.75
C PHE A 77 -3.35 -4.20 -3.32
N PHE A 78 -2.34 -4.48 -4.16
CA PHE A 78 -1.39 -3.46 -4.61
C PHE A 78 -1.98 -2.41 -5.55
N ASN A 79 -2.98 -2.76 -6.36
CA ASN A 79 -3.61 -1.83 -7.31
C ASN A 79 -4.35 -0.68 -6.59
N LEU A 80 -4.75 -0.89 -5.33
CA LEU A 80 -5.41 0.13 -4.51
C LEU A 80 -4.43 1.20 -4.00
N PHE A 81 -3.12 1.03 -4.18
CA PHE A 81 -2.11 2.02 -3.81
C PHE A 81 -1.65 2.87 -4.99
N ASN A 82 -2.39 2.84 -6.11
CA ASN A 82 -2.14 3.70 -7.26
C ASN A 82 -3.32 4.64 -7.53
N GLU A 83 -3.36 5.77 -6.81
CA GLU A 83 -4.37 6.84 -7.03
C GLU A 83 -5.83 6.39 -6.87
N VAL A 84 -6.04 5.34 -6.06
CA VAL A 84 -7.38 4.87 -5.69
C VAL A 84 -7.69 5.25 -4.24
N ASP A 85 -8.79 5.99 -4.05
CA ASP A 85 -9.23 6.51 -2.76
C ASP A 85 -10.19 5.56 -2.03
N THR A 86 -9.75 4.32 -1.85
CA THR A 86 -10.53 3.23 -1.24
C THR A 86 -9.69 2.46 -0.23
N ILE A 87 -10.28 2.08 0.89
CA ILE A 87 -9.59 1.24 1.89
C ILE A 87 -9.67 -0.24 1.48
N PRO A 88 -8.53 -0.94 1.33
CA PRO A 88 -8.53 -2.38 1.13
C PRO A 88 -9.06 -3.12 2.36
N VAL A 89 -10.04 -4.00 2.14
CA VAL A 89 -10.41 -5.05 3.07
C VAL A 89 -9.78 -6.34 2.55
N VAL A 90 -8.74 -6.82 3.23
CA VAL A 90 -7.94 -7.95 2.78
C VAL A 90 -8.41 -9.25 3.42
N ARG A 91 -8.19 -10.36 2.73
CA ARG A 91 -8.36 -11.70 3.27
C ARG A 91 -7.44 -12.65 2.51
N GLY A 92 -6.59 -13.37 3.23
CA GLY A 92 -5.63 -14.30 2.65
C GLY A 92 -4.82 -15.07 3.69
N GLY A 93 -3.87 -15.89 3.24
CA GLY A 93 -2.90 -16.59 4.09
C GLY A 93 -1.61 -15.79 4.34
N PHE A 94 -1.56 -14.55 3.88
CA PHE A 94 -0.41 -13.66 3.98
C PHE A 94 -0.35 -12.98 5.36
N GLU A 95 0.84 -12.82 5.94
CA GLU A 95 1.04 -12.12 7.21
C GLU A 95 1.06 -10.59 7.00
N TYR A 96 -0.08 -9.96 6.68
CA TYR A 96 -0.14 -8.53 6.33
C TYR A 96 0.52 -7.62 7.36
N HIS A 97 0.31 -7.85 8.66
CA HIS A 97 0.84 -7.04 9.76
C HIS A 97 2.38 -6.99 9.82
N LYS A 98 3.04 -8.02 9.30
CA LYS A 98 4.50 -8.17 9.30
C LYS A 98 5.16 -7.41 8.15
N PHE A 99 4.45 -7.29 7.03
CA PHE A 99 5.00 -6.76 5.79
C PHE A 99 4.36 -5.44 5.34
N PHE A 100 3.29 -4.99 6.00
CA PHE A 100 2.63 -3.72 5.72
C PHE A 100 2.34 -2.91 6.99
N PRO A 101 2.47 -1.57 6.95
CA PRO A 101 2.11 -0.69 8.06
C PRO A 101 0.64 -0.86 8.50
N ALA A 102 0.39 -0.74 9.81
CA ALA A 102 -0.96 -0.81 10.34
C ALA A 102 -1.82 0.42 9.95
N GLY A 103 -3.11 0.17 9.69
CA GLY A 103 -4.08 1.23 9.38
C GLY A 103 -4.03 1.74 7.93
N ILE A 104 -3.50 0.93 7.01
CA ILE A 104 -3.61 1.16 5.55
C ILE A 104 -4.51 0.11 4.87
N TYR A 105 -5.02 -0.84 5.65
CA TYR A 105 -5.95 -1.89 5.26
C TYR A 105 -6.75 -2.35 6.48
N ILE A 106 -7.80 -3.12 6.24
CA ILE A 106 -8.60 -3.83 7.24
C ILE A 106 -8.44 -5.32 6.95
N ASP A 107 -7.91 -6.10 7.89
CA ASP A 107 -7.82 -7.55 7.72
C ASP A 107 -9.13 -8.20 8.16
N ALA A 108 -9.83 -8.88 7.26
CA ALA A 108 -11.04 -9.60 7.60
C ALA A 108 -10.78 -10.75 8.58
N ALA A 109 -9.54 -11.24 8.69
CA ALA A 109 -9.16 -12.25 9.68
C ALA A 109 -9.19 -11.74 11.13
N ASP A 110 -9.19 -10.42 11.36
CA ASP A 110 -9.29 -9.81 12.69
C ASP A 110 -10.72 -9.85 13.25
N PHE A 111 -11.69 -10.29 12.45
CA PHE A 111 -13.11 -10.30 12.80
C PHE A 111 -13.61 -11.74 13.03
N PRO A 112 -14.41 -11.97 14.09
CA PRO A 112 -14.91 -13.31 14.41
C PRO A 112 -15.96 -13.84 13.41
N SER A 113 -16.55 -12.97 12.58
CA SER A 113 -17.62 -13.33 11.63
C SER A 113 -17.82 -12.28 10.52
N PRO A 114 -18.45 -12.63 9.37
CA PRO A 114 -18.72 -11.67 8.30
C PRO A 114 -19.65 -10.56 8.78
N GLU A 115 -20.58 -10.86 9.69
CA GLU A 115 -21.51 -9.91 10.28
C GLU A 115 -20.76 -8.87 11.12
N SER A 116 -19.77 -9.31 11.92
CA SER A 116 -18.95 -8.40 12.72
C SER A 116 -18.07 -7.48 11.86
N LEU A 117 -17.51 -8.01 10.76
CA LEU A 117 -16.81 -7.20 9.76
C LEU A 117 -17.78 -6.19 9.12
N GLY A 118 -18.96 -6.64 8.68
CA GLY A 118 -19.96 -5.79 8.08
C GLY A 118 -20.48 -4.68 9.02
N ALA A 119 -20.61 -4.97 10.32
CA ALA A 119 -20.94 -3.98 11.33
C ALA A 119 -19.82 -2.93 11.48
N TYR A 120 -18.57 -3.38 11.56
CA TYR A 120 -17.41 -2.48 11.64
C TYR A 120 -17.29 -1.57 10.41
N LEU A 121 -17.42 -2.13 9.19
CA LEU A 121 -17.34 -1.35 7.95
C LEU A 121 -18.45 -0.30 7.88
N ARG A 122 -19.65 -0.63 8.36
CA ARG A 122 -20.79 0.30 8.40
C ARG A 122 -20.57 1.43 9.41
N GLU A 123 -20.06 1.13 10.59
CA GLU A 123 -19.70 2.15 11.58
C GLU A 123 -18.63 3.08 11.01
N LEU A 124 -17.59 2.52 10.38
CA LEU A 124 -16.50 3.28 9.78
C LEU A 124 -16.98 4.16 8.61
N ALA A 125 -17.91 3.69 7.79
CA ALA A 125 -18.54 4.48 6.71
C ALA A 125 -19.29 5.71 7.25
N THR A 126 -19.87 5.60 8.45
CA THR A 126 -20.59 6.70 9.11
C THR A 126 -19.66 7.66 9.86
N ASP A 127 -18.49 7.20 10.29
CA ASP A 127 -17.46 8.04 10.92
C ASP A 127 -16.48 8.59 9.87
N GLU A 128 -16.89 9.69 9.24
CA GLU A 128 -16.12 10.37 8.20
C GLU A 128 -14.69 10.70 8.66
N GLN A 129 -14.53 11.17 9.90
CA GLN A 129 -13.21 11.57 10.40
C GLN A 129 -12.28 10.37 10.52
N ARG A 130 -12.77 9.24 11.02
CA ARG A 130 -11.99 8.01 11.15
C ARG A 130 -11.66 7.39 9.80
N TYR A 131 -12.63 7.37 8.88
CA TYR A 131 -12.40 6.91 7.52
C TYR A 131 -11.34 7.75 6.81
N VAL A 132 -11.48 9.08 6.85
CA VAL A 132 -10.52 10.04 6.28
C VAL A 132 -9.11 9.85 6.86
N ARG A 133 -8.97 9.61 8.17
CA ARG A 133 -7.67 9.34 8.78
C ARG A 133 -7.01 8.08 8.24
N LEU A 134 -7.77 6.98 8.07
CA LEU A 134 -7.27 5.76 7.45
C LEU A 134 -6.86 6.00 6.00
N LEU A 135 -7.70 6.70 5.23
CA LEU A 135 -7.45 6.95 3.83
C LEU A 135 -6.20 7.82 3.62
N LYS A 136 -6.05 8.89 4.41
CA LYS A 136 -4.84 9.70 4.42
C LYS A 136 -3.60 8.87 4.74
N ARG A 137 -3.67 7.96 5.71
CA ARG A 137 -2.54 7.09 6.07
C ARG A 137 -2.19 6.14 4.92
N LYS A 138 -3.18 5.51 4.28
CA LYS A 138 -2.97 4.64 3.11
C LYS A 138 -2.31 5.40 1.97
N ASN A 139 -2.79 6.61 1.67
CA ASN A 139 -2.34 7.39 0.51
C ASN A 139 -0.91 7.89 0.63
N ARG A 140 -0.27 7.79 1.81
CA ARG A 140 1.17 8.01 1.97
C ARG A 140 2.02 6.94 1.30
N PHE A 141 1.42 5.85 0.82
CA PHE A 141 2.12 4.75 0.19
C PHE A 141 1.73 4.62 -1.28
N THR A 142 2.72 4.30 -2.11
CA THR A 142 2.52 3.93 -3.51
C THR A 142 3.01 2.51 -3.76
N ARG A 143 2.34 1.82 -4.68
CA ARG A 143 2.90 0.58 -5.24
C ARG A 143 4.27 0.89 -5.85
N ALA A 144 5.24 0.01 -5.62
CA ALA A 144 6.55 0.14 -6.27
C ALA A 144 6.41 -0.01 -7.79
N GLU A 145 6.52 1.09 -8.53
CA GLU A 145 6.45 1.13 -9.99
C GLU A 145 7.82 0.91 -10.63
N GLN A 146 8.41 -0.29 -10.52
CA GLN A 146 9.61 -0.61 -11.30
C GLN A 146 9.60 -2.02 -11.90
N PRO A 147 8.79 -2.28 -12.94
CA PRO A 147 8.84 -3.55 -13.67
C PRO A 147 10.22 -3.78 -14.34
N VAL A 148 10.83 -2.72 -14.86
CA VAL A 148 12.06 -2.78 -15.67
C VAL A 148 13.32 -3.09 -14.83
N ARG A 149 13.24 -3.02 -13.49
CA ARG A 149 14.39 -3.29 -12.62
C ARG A 149 14.35 -4.63 -11.89
N ILE A 150 13.22 -5.32 -11.84
CA ILE A 150 13.12 -6.58 -11.07
C ILE A 150 14.13 -7.61 -11.59
N ALA A 151 14.26 -7.78 -12.91
CA ALA A 151 15.22 -8.73 -13.48
C ALA A 151 16.68 -8.38 -13.12
N CYS A 152 17.06 -7.10 -13.19
CA CYS A 152 18.40 -6.64 -12.85
C CYS A 152 18.68 -6.71 -11.36
N GLU A 153 17.73 -6.32 -10.50
CA GLU A 153 17.87 -6.39 -9.05
C GLU A 153 17.87 -7.85 -8.55
N LEU A 154 17.08 -8.71 -9.20
CA LEU A 154 17.12 -10.16 -8.96
C LEU A 154 18.46 -10.75 -9.37
N CYS A 155 19.00 -10.35 -10.54
CA CYS A 155 20.33 -10.75 -10.99
C CYS A 155 21.40 -10.31 -9.97
N LYS A 156 21.39 -9.04 -9.54
CA LYS A 156 22.29 -8.56 -8.49
C LYS A 156 22.16 -9.39 -7.21
N ALA A 157 20.93 -9.58 -6.71
CA ALA A 157 20.68 -10.37 -5.51
C ALA A 157 21.20 -11.82 -5.63
N ALA A 158 21.02 -12.46 -6.80
CA ALA A 158 21.52 -13.80 -7.07
C ALA A 158 23.07 -13.88 -7.06
N HIS A 159 23.74 -12.77 -7.41
CA HIS A 159 25.20 -12.65 -7.43
C HIS A 159 25.82 -12.16 -6.11
N LEU A 160 25.03 -11.60 -5.17
CA LEU A 160 25.53 -11.06 -3.89
C LEU A 160 25.86 -12.13 -2.82
N GLY A 161 25.59 -13.42 -3.08
CA GLY A 161 26.01 -14.52 -2.20
C GLY A 161 25.27 -14.62 -0.87
N GLU A 162 24.15 -13.90 -0.70
CA GLU A 162 23.25 -14.00 0.47
C GLU A 162 22.66 -15.42 0.60
N PRO A 163 22.19 -15.83 1.81
CA PRO A 163 21.79 -17.22 2.07
C PRO A 163 20.77 -17.70 1.04
N ARG A 164 21.21 -18.67 0.22
CA ARG A 164 20.42 -19.27 -0.83
C ARG A 164 19.37 -20.19 -0.22
N GLN A 165 18.15 -19.69 -0.03
CA GLN A 165 17.01 -20.57 0.14
C GLN A 165 16.68 -21.17 -1.23
N VAL A 166 17.07 -22.44 -1.43
CA VAL A 166 16.81 -23.18 -2.68
C VAL A 166 15.66 -24.16 -2.44
N TYR A 167 14.60 -24.00 -3.22
CA TYR A 167 13.51 -24.99 -3.28
C TYR A 167 13.78 -25.94 -4.43
N GLY A 168 14.20 -27.17 -4.12
CA GLY A 168 14.50 -28.18 -5.15
C GLY A 168 13.29 -28.65 -5.96
N ASP A 169 12.08 -28.42 -5.44
CA ASP A 169 10.82 -28.66 -6.12
C ASP A 169 9.82 -27.59 -5.70
N LEU A 170 9.55 -26.65 -6.61
CA LEU A 170 8.64 -25.54 -6.38
C LEU A 170 7.20 -26.02 -6.16
N TYR A 171 6.75 -27.07 -6.86
CA TYR A 171 5.40 -27.60 -6.73
C TYR A 171 5.21 -28.27 -5.36
N ARG A 172 6.21 -29.03 -4.92
CA ARG A 172 6.21 -29.64 -3.59
C ARG A 172 6.26 -28.58 -2.49
N TRP A 173 7.05 -27.52 -2.66
CA TRP A 173 7.05 -26.41 -1.71
C TRP A 173 5.68 -25.72 -1.66
N LEU A 174 5.11 -25.36 -2.81
CA LEU A 174 3.83 -24.66 -2.86
C LEU A 174 2.69 -25.49 -2.26
N ARG A 175 2.70 -26.81 -2.48
CA ARG A 175 1.70 -27.75 -1.96
C ARG A 175 2.06 -28.36 -0.61
N ALA A 176 3.14 -27.94 0.03
CA ALA A 176 3.50 -28.47 1.33
C ALA A 176 2.37 -28.19 2.34
N PRO A 177 2.04 -29.15 3.22
CA PRO A 177 1.02 -28.94 4.25
C PRO A 177 1.28 -27.65 5.04
N GLY A 178 0.27 -26.79 5.15
CA GLY A 178 0.37 -25.49 5.84
C GLY A 178 0.84 -24.31 4.98
N ASN A 179 1.29 -24.54 3.73
CA ASN A 179 1.67 -23.44 2.84
C ASN A 179 0.49 -22.85 2.06
N CYS A 180 -0.51 -23.65 1.71
CA CYS A 180 -1.70 -23.21 0.99
C CYS A 180 -2.93 -24.01 1.44
N TRP A 181 -4.06 -23.33 1.67
CA TRP A 181 -5.35 -23.95 1.95
C TRP A 181 -6.48 -23.17 1.29
N ARG A 182 -7.64 -23.82 1.17
CA ARG A 182 -8.85 -23.16 0.64
C ARG A 182 -9.44 -22.24 1.71
N PRO A 183 -10.00 -21.08 1.31
CA PRO A 183 -10.85 -20.31 2.21
C PRO A 183 -11.97 -21.22 2.70
N THR A 184 -12.04 -21.44 4.01
CA THR A 184 -13.08 -22.28 4.65
C THR A 184 -13.81 -21.52 5.74
N ASP A 185 -13.46 -20.25 5.88
CA ASP A 185 -13.90 -19.28 6.85
C ASP A 185 -14.44 -18.05 6.11
N LEU A 186 -15.43 -17.41 6.72
CA LEU A 186 -16.25 -16.31 6.19
C LEU A 186 -16.98 -16.64 4.88
#